data_AF-A0A090RPR7-F1
#
_entry.id   AF-A0A090RPR7-F1
#
_cell.length_a   1.000
_cell.length_b   1.000
_cell.length_c   1.000
_cell.angle_alpha   90.00
_cell.angle_beta   90.00
_cell.angle_gamma   90.00
#
_symmetry.space_group_name_H-M   'P 1'
#
loop_
_entity.id
_entity.type
_entity.pdbx_description
1 polymer ?
#
loop_
_entity_poly.entity_id
_entity_poly.type
_entity_poly.pdbx_seq_one_letter_code
_entity_poly.pdbx_strand_id
1 'polypeptide(L)'
;MTVADVDNTATRSVRGGSLVGDVYSATGTYGTFTFNIASGVWAYVLLAGSSNALAAGETDTDTFTIVADDGFGEVEQPITITVTGNQGLRGDSMLDDILVATSDDEWMFGNTIPVGGGITSDNDSQDTFRWETANLAGTDTIKDFDVRDFTTSDPNIKHDVVDLTAVAFKDDQLLTDQLSVSEQSGNTVFEISDNGVVVQSIVLEGVALHTLLGVAPSEISDFTPTELLVALYQSEQLTLPDQIKVGTDSTTTETIVGTDDSDILFGGGGNDILTGGDGYDLFLFTEDAAGQLRIQQSRR
;
A
#
# COMPACT_ATOMS: atom_id res chain seq x y z
N MET A 1 56.97 0.22 40.08
CA MET A 1 55.63 -0.40 40.05
C MET A 1 54.75 0.52 39.23
N THR A 2 54.65 0.23 37.93
CA THR A 2 53.75 0.92 37.01
C THR A 2 52.79 -0.15 36.54
N VAL A 3 51.67 -0.28 37.24
CA VAL A 3 50.55 -1.04 36.72
C VAL A 3 49.85 -0.07 35.77
N ALA A 4 50.26 -0.09 34.50
CA ALA A 4 49.33 0.29 33.45
C ALA A 4 48.32 -0.84 33.41
N ASP A 5 47.07 -0.49 33.64
CA ASP A 5 45.95 -1.29 33.24
C ASP A 5 46.00 -1.43 31.70
N VAL A 6 46.05 -2.68 31.24
CA VAL A 6 46.10 -3.10 29.83
C VAL A 6 44.84 -3.91 29.53
N ASP A 7 43.71 -3.52 30.11
CA ASP A 7 42.46 -4.20 29.80
C ASP A 7 42.26 -4.10 28.27
N ASN A 8 42.26 -5.29 27.67
CA ASN A 8 42.18 -5.52 26.25
C ASN A 8 40.91 -4.82 25.73
N THR A 9 40.93 -4.27 24.51
CA THR A 9 39.70 -3.70 23.93
C THR A 9 38.60 -4.75 24.01
N ALA A 10 37.51 -4.44 24.72
CA ALA A 10 36.42 -5.39 24.91
C ALA A 10 35.91 -5.86 23.55
N THR A 11 35.87 -7.18 23.37
CA THR A 11 35.29 -7.78 22.17
C THR A 11 33.77 -7.76 22.32
N ARG A 12 33.07 -7.47 21.22
CA ARG A 12 31.60 -7.47 21.18
C ARG A 12 31.12 -8.63 20.32
N SER A 13 30.10 -9.33 20.77
CA SER A 13 29.47 -10.42 20.02
C SER A 13 27.95 -10.44 20.24
N VAL A 14 27.24 -11.19 19.40
CA VAL A 14 25.84 -11.55 19.63
C VAL A 14 25.81 -13.01 20.04
N ARG A 15 25.21 -13.32 21.19
CA ARG A 15 25.11 -14.69 21.70
C ARG A 15 24.36 -15.57 20.68
N GLY A 16 25.02 -16.61 20.19
CA GLY A 16 24.46 -17.50 19.16
C GLY A 16 24.44 -16.93 17.73
N GLY A 17 24.97 -15.72 17.52
CA GLY A 17 25.05 -15.11 16.19
C GLY A 17 26.27 -15.58 15.38
N SER A 18 26.18 -15.43 14.06
CA SER A 18 27.28 -15.69 13.12
C SER A 18 27.92 -14.39 12.66
N LEU A 19 29.26 -14.32 12.67
CA LEU A 19 30.03 -13.14 12.26
C LEU A 19 30.43 -13.22 10.78
N VAL A 20 30.15 -12.16 10.01
CA VAL A 20 30.68 -11.96 8.65
C VAL A 20 31.21 -10.53 8.56
N GLY A 21 32.53 -10.39 8.37
CA GLY A 21 33.20 -9.08 8.49
C GLY A 21 33.05 -8.53 9.92
N ASP A 22 32.51 -7.32 10.05
CA ASP A 22 32.23 -6.67 11.35
C ASP A 22 30.77 -6.81 11.81
N VAL A 23 29.96 -7.61 11.12
CA VAL A 23 28.52 -7.73 11.39
C VAL A 23 28.18 -9.13 11.90
N TYR A 24 27.61 -9.18 13.10
CA TYR A 24 26.91 -10.38 13.59
C TYR A 24 25.50 -10.42 13.02
N SER A 25 25.04 -11.62 12.67
CA SER A 25 23.64 -11.90 12.32
C SER A 25 23.10 -13.05 13.17
N ALA A 26 21.88 -12.90 13.67
CA ALA A 26 21.15 -13.91 14.42
C ALA A 26 19.68 -13.90 14.02
N THR A 27 19.08 -15.07 13.80
CA THR A 27 17.66 -15.21 13.47
C THR A 27 16.90 -15.63 14.72
N GLY A 28 15.92 -14.82 15.12
CA GLY A 28 14.95 -15.12 16.17
C GLY A 28 13.75 -15.89 15.63
N THR A 29 12.67 -15.92 16.42
CA THR A 29 11.39 -16.51 16.02
C THR A 29 10.74 -15.70 14.91
N TYR A 30 10.76 -14.38 15.02
CA TYR A 30 10.01 -13.48 14.14
C TYR A 30 10.88 -12.76 13.11
N GLY A 31 12.17 -12.57 13.38
CA GLY A 31 13.01 -11.73 12.53
C GLY A 31 14.49 -12.05 12.58
N THR A 32 15.26 -11.39 11.71
CA THR A 32 16.72 -11.44 11.70
C THR A 32 17.28 -10.14 12.28
N PHE A 33 18.08 -10.30 13.33
CA PHE A 33 18.83 -9.23 13.98
C PHE A 33 20.26 -9.18 13.42
N THR A 34 20.73 -7.98 13.12
CA THR A 34 22.12 -7.73 12.76
C THR A 34 22.74 -6.68 13.65
N PHE A 35 24.02 -6.82 13.93
CA PHE A 35 24.75 -5.93 14.84
C PHE A 35 26.18 -5.70 14.34
N ASN A 36 26.50 -4.44 14.04
CA ASN A 36 27.84 -4.03 13.63
C ASN A 36 28.71 -3.73 14.86
N ILE A 37 29.79 -4.48 15.06
CA ILE A 37 30.63 -4.36 16.25
C ILE A 37 31.47 -3.09 16.27
N ALA A 38 31.80 -2.54 15.10
CA ALA A 38 32.64 -1.35 14.94
C ALA A 38 31.85 -0.05 15.19
N SER A 39 30.60 0.04 14.70
CA SER A 39 29.75 1.22 14.86
C SER A 39 28.79 1.13 16.04
N GLY A 40 28.44 -0.07 16.49
CA GLY A 40 27.41 -0.29 17.50
C GLY A 40 25.97 -0.18 16.99
N VAL A 41 25.78 -0.05 15.67
CA VAL A 41 24.44 -0.01 15.04
C VAL A 41 23.88 -1.42 14.96
N TRP A 42 22.61 -1.57 15.33
CA TRP A 42 21.84 -2.78 15.09
C TRP A 42 20.67 -2.52 14.14
N ALA A 43 20.23 -3.56 13.45
CA ALA A 43 19.01 -3.57 12.66
C ALA A 43 18.25 -4.87 12.92
N TYR A 44 16.92 -4.81 12.83
CA TYR A 44 16.05 -5.96 12.93
C TYR A 44 15.13 -5.96 11.72
N VAL A 45 15.05 -7.10 11.03
CA VAL A 45 14.19 -7.29 9.86
C VAL A 45 13.23 -8.41 10.17
N LEU A 46 11.93 -8.10 10.19
CA LEU A 46 10.88 -9.11 10.36
C LEU A 46 10.92 -10.09 9.18
N LEU A 47 10.83 -11.39 9.44
CA LEU A 47 10.69 -12.41 8.41
C LEU A 47 9.25 -12.39 7.87
N ALA A 48 9.10 -12.43 6.54
CA ALA A 48 7.78 -12.43 5.92
C ALA A 48 6.91 -13.58 6.47
N GLY A 49 5.70 -13.25 6.91
CA GLY A 49 4.74 -14.21 7.43
C GLY A 49 4.95 -14.66 8.88
N SER A 50 6.00 -14.19 9.57
CA SER A 50 6.37 -14.73 10.88
C SER A 50 5.42 -14.29 12.01
N SER A 51 4.77 -13.14 11.88
CA SER A 51 3.75 -12.65 12.82
C SER A 51 2.37 -13.28 12.59
N ASN A 52 2.17 -14.07 11.52
CA ASN A 52 0.85 -14.60 11.15
C ASN A 52 0.23 -15.57 12.15
N ALA A 53 1.03 -16.12 13.04
CA ALA A 53 0.54 -16.97 14.12
C ALA A 53 0.04 -16.17 15.33
N LEU A 54 0.41 -14.89 15.47
CA LEU A 54 -0.07 -14.02 16.55
C LEU A 54 -1.50 -13.58 16.24
N ALA A 55 -2.36 -13.57 17.26
CA ALA A 55 -3.69 -12.98 17.12
C ALA A 55 -3.60 -11.46 16.90
N ALA A 56 -4.68 -10.86 16.39
CA ALA A 56 -4.79 -9.42 16.19
C ALA A 56 -4.46 -8.65 17.47
N GLY A 57 -3.42 -7.81 17.42
CA GLY A 57 -2.96 -6.99 18.55
C GLY A 57 -2.25 -7.79 19.65
N GLU A 58 -2.10 -9.11 19.49
CA GLU A 58 -1.27 -9.92 20.38
C GLU A 58 0.20 -9.55 20.18
N THR A 59 0.95 -9.51 21.27
CA THR A 59 2.38 -9.21 21.21
C THR A 59 3.19 -10.40 21.70
N ASP A 60 4.29 -10.67 21.01
CA ASP A 60 5.34 -11.57 21.46
C ASP A 60 6.71 -10.93 21.21
N THR A 61 7.79 -11.58 21.64
CA THR A 61 9.12 -10.96 21.60
C THR A 61 10.19 -11.85 21.01
N ASP A 62 11.07 -11.24 20.22
CA ASP A 62 12.42 -11.75 20.00
C ASP A 62 13.38 -11.10 21.00
N THR A 63 14.31 -11.87 21.57
CA THR A 63 15.37 -11.33 22.43
C THR A 63 16.74 -11.75 21.93
N PHE A 64 17.61 -10.78 21.67
CA PHE A 64 19.00 -10.98 21.27
C PHE A 64 19.94 -10.42 22.32
N THR A 65 20.97 -11.18 22.70
CA THR A 65 21.91 -10.75 23.75
C THR A 65 23.24 -10.33 23.14
N ILE A 66 23.60 -9.06 23.29
CA ILE A 66 24.94 -8.56 22.98
C ILE A 66 25.83 -8.86 24.18
N VAL A 67 27.00 -9.47 23.94
CA VAL A 67 28.00 -9.78 24.96
C VAL A 67 29.24 -8.91 24.72
N ALA A 68 29.69 -8.23 25.76
CA ALA A 68 30.98 -7.56 25.80
C ALA A 68 31.92 -8.34 26.74
N ASP A 69 33.11 -8.70 26.27
CA ASP A 69 34.12 -9.44 27.04
C ASP A 69 35.49 -8.77 26.92
N ASP A 70 36.06 -8.38 28.05
CA ASP A 70 37.39 -7.76 28.19
C ASP A 70 38.49 -8.77 28.59
N GLY A 71 38.15 -10.04 28.71
CA GLY A 71 39.03 -11.12 29.16
C GLY A 71 39.02 -11.36 30.68
N PHE A 72 38.28 -10.54 31.44
CA PHE A 72 38.11 -10.67 32.89
C PHE A 72 36.65 -10.91 33.30
N GLY A 73 35.70 -10.69 32.39
CA GLY A 73 34.31 -11.10 32.56
C GLY A 73 33.43 -10.70 31.37
N GLU A 74 32.29 -11.37 31.27
CA GLU A 74 31.26 -11.03 30.29
C GLU A 74 30.23 -10.07 30.90
N VAL A 75 29.88 -9.02 30.16
CA VAL A 75 28.70 -8.19 30.40
C VAL A 75 27.68 -8.45 29.30
N GLU A 76 26.45 -8.79 29.69
CA GLU A 76 25.34 -9.07 28.77
C GLU A 76 24.36 -7.91 28.71
N GLN A 77 23.95 -7.55 27.50
CA GLN A 77 22.87 -6.59 27.23
C GLN A 77 21.80 -7.27 26.35
N PRO A 78 20.62 -7.58 26.89
CA PRO A 78 19.49 -8.03 26.07
C PRO A 78 18.92 -6.86 25.25
N ILE A 79 18.59 -7.16 23.99
CA ILE A 79 17.81 -6.34 23.08
C ILE A 79 16.51 -7.11 22.83
N THR A 80 15.40 -6.58 23.35
CA THR A 80 14.08 -7.18 23.21
C THR A 80 13.30 -6.42 22.15
N ILE A 81 12.88 -7.13 21.11
CA ILE A 81 12.02 -6.63 20.04
C ILE A 81 10.62 -7.13 20.33
N THR A 82 9.66 -6.21 20.49
CA THR A 82 8.24 -6.57 20.57
C THR A 82 7.68 -6.64 19.16
N VAL A 83 7.07 -7.78 18.83
CA VAL A 83 6.40 -8.05 17.56
C VAL A 83 4.92 -8.13 17.86
N THR A 84 4.13 -7.32 17.17
CA THR A 84 2.68 -7.32 17.28
C THR A 84 2.09 -8.11 16.12
N GLY A 85 1.09 -8.93 16.38
CA GLY A 85 0.29 -9.58 15.35
C GLY A 85 -0.54 -8.56 14.60
N ASN A 86 -0.52 -8.66 13.27
CA ASN A 86 -1.31 -7.80 12.39
C ASN A 86 -2.80 -7.86 12.77
N GLN A 87 -3.47 -6.73 12.66
CA GLN A 87 -4.89 -6.64 12.96
C GLN A 87 -5.68 -7.35 11.86
N GLY A 88 -6.49 -8.35 12.21
CA GLY A 88 -7.30 -9.06 11.22
C GLY A 88 -8.68 -8.44 11.11
N LEU A 89 -9.00 -7.81 9.98
CA LEU A 89 -10.38 -7.45 9.62
C LEU A 89 -10.93 -8.50 8.66
N ARG A 90 -12.11 -9.04 8.97
CA ARG A 90 -12.72 -10.15 8.21
C ARG A 90 -14.19 -9.84 7.95
N GLY A 91 -14.63 -10.09 6.72
CA GLY A 91 -16.04 -10.12 6.37
C GLY A 91 -16.81 -11.18 7.15
N ASP A 92 -18.13 -11.02 7.21
CA ASP A 92 -19.03 -11.86 8.02
C ASP A 92 -19.57 -13.05 7.21
N SER A 93 -19.47 -13.08 5.87
CA SER A 93 -20.18 -14.10 5.07
C SER A 93 -19.79 -14.21 3.57
N MET A 94 -20.67 -14.85 2.76
CA MET A 94 -20.70 -14.85 1.27
C MET A 94 -21.50 -13.64 0.71
N LEU A 95 -21.51 -12.52 1.44
CA LEU A 95 -22.24 -11.31 1.07
C LEU A 95 -21.25 -10.20 0.77
N ASP A 96 -21.73 -9.17 0.10
CA ASP A 96 -20.99 -7.95 -0.17
C ASP A 96 -20.79 -7.18 1.15
N ASP A 97 -19.56 -7.07 1.62
CA ASP A 97 -19.19 -6.43 2.88
C ASP A 97 -18.53 -5.05 2.64
N ILE A 98 -18.68 -4.14 3.61
CA ILE A 98 -17.88 -2.90 3.67
C ILE A 98 -16.96 -3.02 4.87
N LEU A 99 -15.67 -3.22 4.62
CA LEU A 99 -14.63 -3.32 5.64
C LEU A 99 -13.91 -1.98 5.75
N VAL A 100 -13.99 -1.36 6.93
CA VAL A 100 -13.34 -0.07 7.19
C VAL A 100 -12.01 -0.31 7.90
N ALA A 101 -10.91 0.08 7.27
CA ALA A 101 -9.56 0.01 7.84
C ALA A 101 -9.40 0.98 9.01
N THR A 102 -8.45 0.66 9.90
CA THR A 102 -8.07 1.48 11.05
C THR A 102 -6.68 2.08 10.84
N SER A 103 -6.08 2.61 11.91
CA SER A 103 -4.74 3.19 11.86
C SER A 103 -3.64 2.19 12.23
N ASP A 104 -4.00 0.93 12.48
CA ASP A 104 -3.05 -0.14 12.76
C ASP A 104 -2.72 -0.86 11.44
N ASP A 105 -1.68 -1.71 11.42
CA ASP A 105 -1.38 -2.53 10.25
C ASP A 105 -2.38 -3.71 10.17
N GLU A 106 -3.26 -3.71 9.18
CA GLU A 106 -4.29 -4.73 9.00
C GLU A 106 -3.96 -5.82 7.96
N TRP A 107 -4.51 -7.02 8.17
CA TRP A 107 -4.89 -7.92 7.11
C TRP A 107 -6.39 -7.91 6.94
N MET A 108 -6.83 -7.54 5.74
CA MET A 108 -8.22 -7.47 5.38
C MET A 108 -8.58 -8.66 4.48
N PHE A 109 -9.70 -9.30 4.80
CA PHE A 109 -10.26 -10.41 4.05
C PHE A 109 -11.71 -10.07 3.70
N GLY A 110 -12.05 -10.06 2.41
CA GLY A 110 -13.43 -9.81 1.96
C GLY A 110 -14.42 -10.81 2.57
N ASN A 111 -14.00 -12.07 2.71
CA ASN A 111 -14.81 -13.16 3.26
C ASN A 111 -14.19 -13.82 4.53
N THR A 112 -14.80 -14.93 4.96
CA THR A 112 -14.23 -15.77 6.04
C THR A 112 -13.15 -16.72 5.53
N ILE A 113 -11.95 -16.70 6.14
CA ILE A 113 -10.90 -17.70 5.88
C ILE A 113 -11.43 -19.13 6.11
N PRO A 114 -11.45 -20.01 5.09
CA PRO A 114 -11.87 -21.39 5.22
C PRO A 114 -11.09 -22.16 6.31
N VAL A 115 -11.80 -23.08 6.98
CA VAL A 115 -11.21 -24.01 7.96
C VAL A 115 -10.17 -24.94 7.28
N GLY A 116 -8.93 -24.48 7.22
CA GLY A 116 -7.87 -25.10 6.44
C GLY A 116 -6.81 -24.12 5.94
N GLY A 117 -7.05 -22.81 6.09
CA GLY A 117 -6.06 -21.77 5.80
C GLY A 117 -5.77 -21.56 4.31
N GLY A 118 -6.65 -22.03 3.42
CA GLY A 118 -6.58 -21.73 2.01
C GLY A 118 -7.44 -20.52 1.68
N ILE A 119 -6.86 -19.53 0.99
CA ILE A 119 -7.60 -18.48 0.28
C ILE A 119 -8.09 -19.15 -1.01
N THR A 120 -9.36 -19.49 -1.09
CA THR A 120 -9.96 -19.85 -2.38
C THR A 120 -10.42 -18.54 -2.98
N SER A 121 -9.83 -18.09 -4.09
CA SER A 121 -10.41 -17.02 -4.89
C SER A 121 -11.84 -17.43 -5.25
N ASP A 122 -12.83 -16.88 -4.57
CA ASP A 122 -14.24 -17.12 -4.88
C ASP A 122 -14.84 -15.86 -5.49
N ASN A 123 -15.18 -15.93 -6.77
CA ASN A 123 -15.75 -14.80 -7.49
C ASN A 123 -17.20 -14.43 -7.04
N ASP A 124 -17.61 -14.58 -5.77
CA ASP A 124 -19.02 -14.52 -5.37
C ASP A 124 -19.49 -13.45 -4.34
N SER A 125 -18.61 -12.59 -3.84
CA SER A 125 -18.97 -11.30 -3.19
C SER A 125 -18.36 -10.09 -3.90
N GLN A 126 -18.97 -8.91 -3.72
CA GLN A 126 -18.38 -7.62 -4.06
C GLN A 126 -18.04 -6.92 -2.75
N ASP A 127 -16.80 -7.04 -2.31
CA ASP A 127 -16.35 -6.46 -1.07
C ASP A 127 -15.73 -5.08 -1.29
N THR A 128 -16.01 -4.17 -0.36
CA THR A 128 -15.50 -2.81 -0.39
C THR A 128 -14.55 -2.60 0.79
N PHE A 129 -13.27 -2.39 0.48
CA PHE A 129 -12.24 -2.06 1.45
C PHE A 129 -12.08 -0.56 1.51
N ARG A 130 -12.38 0.04 2.67
CA ARG A 130 -12.56 1.48 2.81
C ARG A 130 -11.57 2.10 3.77
N TRP A 131 -10.97 3.22 3.34
CA TRP A 131 -10.13 4.06 4.18
C TRP A 131 -10.77 5.42 4.44
N GLU A 132 -10.53 5.95 5.64
CA GLU A 132 -10.97 7.27 6.05
C GLU A 132 -9.77 8.11 6.46
N THR A 133 -9.82 9.42 6.22
CA THR A 133 -8.74 10.36 6.56
C THR A 133 -8.26 10.23 8.02
N ALA A 134 -9.17 9.93 8.95
CA ALA A 134 -8.85 9.81 10.37
C ALA A 134 -8.00 8.57 10.71
N ASN A 135 -7.96 7.59 9.81
CA ASN A 135 -7.38 6.28 10.04
C ASN A 135 -6.12 6.03 9.20
N LEU A 136 -5.68 6.96 8.35
CA LEU A 136 -4.51 6.74 7.49
C LEU A 136 -3.23 6.59 8.31
N ALA A 137 -2.71 5.37 8.38
CA ALA A 137 -1.43 5.04 9.00
C ALA A 137 -0.98 3.63 8.60
N GLY A 138 0.32 3.42 8.51
CA GLY A 138 0.88 2.07 8.43
C GLY A 138 0.68 1.40 7.07
N THR A 139 0.59 0.07 7.10
CA THR A 139 0.47 -0.79 5.92
C THR A 139 -0.62 -1.82 6.12
N ASP A 140 -1.66 -1.71 5.29
CA ASP A 140 -2.75 -2.68 5.23
C ASP A 140 -2.56 -3.60 4.04
N THR A 141 -2.77 -4.90 4.27
CA THR A 141 -2.71 -5.90 3.21
C THR A 141 -4.08 -6.52 3.02
N ILE A 142 -4.66 -6.31 1.84
CA ILE A 142 -5.83 -7.07 1.40
C ILE A 142 -5.34 -8.43 0.90
N LYS A 143 -5.82 -9.48 1.55
CA LYS A 143 -5.41 -10.87 1.30
C LYS A 143 -6.30 -11.61 0.33
N ASP A 144 -7.50 -11.09 0.12
CA ASP A 144 -8.53 -11.64 -0.74
C ASP A 144 -9.14 -10.45 -1.48
N PHE A 145 -8.69 -10.22 -2.71
CA PHE A 145 -9.18 -9.13 -3.56
C PHE A 145 -9.60 -9.73 -4.91
N ASP A 146 -10.90 -9.76 -5.16
CA ASP A 146 -11.47 -10.31 -6.37
C ASP A 146 -11.43 -9.32 -7.52
N VAL A 147 -10.55 -9.60 -8.48
CA VAL A 147 -10.39 -8.77 -9.67
C VAL A 147 -11.58 -8.94 -10.62
N ARG A 148 -12.00 -7.83 -11.24
CA ARG A 148 -13.03 -7.81 -12.27
C ARG A 148 -12.69 -8.75 -13.43
N ASP A 149 -13.67 -9.56 -13.84
CA ASP A 149 -13.56 -10.35 -15.07
C ASP A 149 -13.83 -9.46 -16.29
N PHE A 150 -12.75 -9.01 -16.95
CA PHE A 150 -12.81 -8.20 -18.16
C PHE A 150 -13.21 -8.98 -19.43
N THR A 151 -13.35 -10.31 -19.34
CA THR A 151 -13.72 -11.14 -20.50
C THR A 151 -15.24 -11.25 -20.68
N THR A 152 -16.01 -10.87 -19.65
CA THR A 152 -17.47 -10.85 -19.69
C THR A 152 -17.98 -9.44 -19.98
N SER A 153 -19.12 -9.35 -20.68
CA SER A 153 -19.86 -8.11 -20.89
C SER A 153 -21.05 -7.96 -19.93
N ASP A 154 -21.12 -8.79 -18.89
CA ASP A 154 -22.18 -8.71 -17.88
C ASP A 154 -21.95 -7.47 -17.00
N PRO A 155 -22.86 -6.48 -17.01
CA PRO A 155 -22.73 -5.29 -16.17
C PRO A 155 -22.91 -5.58 -14.68
N ASN A 156 -23.30 -6.80 -14.28
CA ASN A 156 -23.45 -7.21 -12.88
C ASN A 156 -22.32 -8.12 -12.41
N ILE A 157 -21.19 -8.13 -13.11
CA ILE A 157 -20.01 -8.88 -12.68
C ILE A 157 -19.53 -8.34 -11.32
N LYS A 158 -19.56 -9.21 -10.30
CA LYS A 158 -19.04 -8.87 -8.98
C LYS A 158 -17.51 -8.82 -9.00
N HIS A 159 -16.98 -7.88 -8.25
CA HIS A 159 -15.56 -7.64 -8.07
C HIS A 159 -15.37 -6.72 -6.87
N ASP A 160 -14.20 -6.80 -6.26
CA ASP A 160 -13.86 -6.01 -5.10
C ASP A 160 -13.43 -4.59 -5.45
N VAL A 161 -13.55 -3.71 -4.46
CA VAL A 161 -13.33 -2.29 -4.61
C VAL A 161 -12.44 -1.76 -3.50
N VAL A 162 -11.39 -1.04 -3.88
CA VAL A 162 -10.69 -0.12 -2.97
C VAL A 162 -11.46 1.20 -2.96
N ASP A 163 -12.08 1.55 -1.83
CA ASP A 163 -12.86 2.77 -1.65
C ASP A 163 -12.06 3.82 -0.84
N LEU A 164 -11.67 4.88 -1.53
CA LEU A 164 -10.99 6.04 -0.94
C LEU A 164 -11.90 7.28 -0.88
N THR A 165 -13.22 7.15 -1.06
CA THR A 165 -14.16 8.28 -1.04
C THR A 165 -14.16 9.09 0.26
N ALA A 166 -13.74 8.48 1.38
CA ALA A 166 -13.62 9.14 2.68
C ALA A 166 -12.20 9.64 3.00
N VAL A 167 -11.28 9.57 2.04
CA VAL A 167 -9.95 10.17 2.11
C VAL A 167 -10.02 11.60 1.58
N ALA A 168 -9.60 12.56 2.39
CA ALA A 168 -9.57 13.97 2.05
C ALA A 168 -8.21 14.31 1.43
N PHE A 169 -8.12 14.18 0.11
CA PHE A 169 -6.98 14.72 -0.64
C PHE A 169 -7.05 16.25 -0.65
N LYS A 170 -5.89 16.88 -0.52
CA LYS A 170 -5.73 18.33 -0.47
C LYS A 170 -6.02 18.96 -1.82
N ASP A 171 -6.82 20.00 -1.80
CA ASP A 171 -7.21 20.82 -2.94
C ASP A 171 -6.05 21.69 -3.45
N ASP A 172 -4.97 21.87 -2.69
CA ASP A 172 -3.79 22.67 -3.07
C ASP A 172 -2.64 21.83 -3.67
N GLN A 173 -2.86 20.54 -3.92
CA GLN A 173 -1.86 19.60 -4.47
C GLN A 173 -2.46 18.72 -5.57
N LEU A 174 -1.63 18.24 -6.49
CA LEU A 174 -2.08 17.26 -7.49
C LEU A 174 -2.42 15.94 -6.81
N LEU A 175 -3.47 15.26 -7.27
CA LEU A 175 -3.81 13.92 -6.74
C LEU A 175 -2.67 12.92 -6.96
N THR A 176 -1.92 13.00 -8.07
CA THR A 176 -0.76 12.13 -8.32
C THR A 176 0.43 12.38 -7.40
N ASP A 177 0.46 13.51 -6.68
CA ASP A 177 1.45 13.76 -5.61
C ASP A 177 1.00 13.18 -4.27
N GLN A 178 -0.29 12.85 -4.14
CA GLN A 178 -0.94 12.38 -2.92
C GLN A 178 -1.38 10.91 -2.98
N LEU A 179 -1.57 10.35 -4.18
CA LEU A 179 -1.93 8.96 -4.42
C LEU A 179 -1.08 8.42 -5.57
N SER A 180 -0.32 7.37 -5.29
CA SER A 180 0.46 6.66 -6.29
C SER A 180 0.12 5.17 -6.29
N VAL A 181 0.28 4.52 -7.43
CA VAL A 181 0.05 3.07 -7.58
C VAL A 181 1.24 2.44 -8.28
N SER A 182 1.72 1.31 -7.74
CA SER A 182 2.88 0.60 -8.27
C SER A 182 2.70 -0.92 -8.14
N GLU A 183 3.48 -1.70 -8.89
CA GLU A 183 3.59 -3.14 -8.67
C GLU A 183 4.90 -3.46 -7.94
N GLN A 184 4.82 -4.18 -6.82
CA GLN A 184 5.96 -4.60 -6.01
C GLN A 184 5.88 -6.10 -5.74
N SER A 185 6.85 -6.86 -6.26
CA SER A 185 6.93 -8.31 -6.05
C SER A 185 5.66 -9.09 -6.46
N GLY A 186 4.92 -8.60 -7.46
CA GLY A 186 3.66 -9.19 -7.92
C GLY A 186 2.41 -8.73 -7.17
N ASN A 187 2.55 -7.80 -6.23
CA ASN A 187 1.45 -7.15 -5.52
C ASN A 187 1.22 -5.75 -6.10
N THR A 188 -0.03 -5.34 -6.20
CA THR A 188 -0.37 -3.93 -6.46
C THR A 188 -0.35 -3.17 -5.14
N VAL A 189 0.33 -2.02 -5.12
CA VAL A 189 0.50 -1.19 -3.92
C VAL A 189 -0.03 0.20 -4.23
N PHE A 190 -1.04 0.63 -3.47
CA PHE A 190 -1.50 2.02 -3.42
C PHE A 190 -0.79 2.72 -2.27
N GLU A 191 -0.22 3.89 -2.52
CA GLU A 191 0.41 4.71 -1.48
C GLU A 191 -0.28 6.07 -1.43
N ILE A 192 -0.84 6.39 -0.26
CA ILE A 192 -1.37 7.72 0.03
C ILE A 192 -0.28 8.51 0.74
N SER A 193 0.00 9.72 0.27
CA SER A 193 1.07 10.59 0.75
C SER A 193 0.55 11.94 1.19
N ASP A 194 1.12 12.47 2.27
CA ASP A 194 0.96 13.85 2.70
C ASP A 194 2.31 14.58 2.59
N ASN A 195 2.38 15.62 1.75
CA ASN A 195 3.59 16.43 1.52
C ASN A 195 4.81 15.58 1.12
N GLY A 196 4.60 14.55 0.31
CA GLY A 196 5.65 13.63 -0.15
C GLY A 196 6.09 12.58 0.87
N VAL A 197 5.39 12.46 2.00
CA VAL A 197 5.58 11.38 2.98
C VAL A 197 4.42 10.40 2.87
N VAL A 198 4.72 9.13 2.62
CA VAL A 198 3.70 8.06 2.61
C VAL A 198 3.09 7.95 4.01
N VAL A 199 1.78 8.15 4.11
CA VAL A 199 0.99 8.03 5.34
C VAL A 199 0.21 6.73 5.40
N GLN A 200 -0.10 6.12 4.26
CA GLN A 200 -0.76 4.82 4.18
C GLN A 200 -0.18 4.03 3.00
N SER A 201 0.10 2.75 3.21
CA SER A 201 0.31 1.78 2.14
C SER A 201 -0.83 0.76 2.14
N ILE A 202 -1.42 0.49 0.98
CA ILE A 202 -2.47 -0.52 0.79
C ILE A 202 -1.93 -1.52 -0.22
N VAL A 203 -1.79 -2.77 0.21
CA VAL A 203 -1.19 -3.84 -0.60
C VAL A 203 -2.28 -4.84 -0.99
N LEU A 204 -2.52 -4.99 -2.29
CA LEU A 204 -3.31 -6.10 -2.83
C LEU A 204 -2.38 -7.29 -3.03
N GLU A 205 -2.36 -8.21 -2.07
CA GLU A 205 -1.44 -9.36 -2.11
C GLU A 205 -1.81 -10.32 -3.24
N GLY A 206 -0.83 -10.67 -4.07
CA GLY A 206 -1.01 -11.60 -5.18
C GLY A 206 -1.75 -11.03 -6.40
N VAL A 207 -2.18 -9.76 -6.35
CA VAL A 207 -2.85 -9.08 -7.46
C VAL A 207 -1.86 -8.23 -8.23
N ALA A 208 -1.43 -8.72 -9.39
CA ALA A 208 -0.57 -7.96 -10.31
C ALA A 208 -1.35 -6.84 -11.00
N LEU A 209 -0.68 -5.72 -11.29
CA LEU A 209 -1.33 -4.49 -11.76
C LEU A 209 -1.99 -4.66 -13.14
N HIS A 210 -1.38 -5.45 -14.03
CA HIS A 210 -1.94 -5.78 -15.35
C HIS A 210 -3.20 -6.63 -15.26
N THR A 211 -3.29 -7.49 -14.25
CA THR A 211 -4.49 -8.29 -14.00
C THR A 211 -5.59 -7.38 -13.48
N LEU A 212 -5.28 -6.52 -12.51
CA LEU A 212 -6.22 -5.52 -11.98
C LEU A 212 -6.81 -4.62 -13.07
N LEU A 213 -6.00 -4.24 -14.06
CA LEU A 213 -6.43 -3.36 -15.16
C LEU A 213 -7.03 -4.09 -16.36
N GLY A 214 -6.92 -5.42 -16.45
CA GLY A 214 -7.37 -6.17 -17.61
C GLY A 214 -6.56 -5.89 -18.90
N VAL A 215 -5.32 -5.44 -18.78
CA VAL A 215 -4.44 -5.08 -19.91
C VAL A 215 -3.22 -6.00 -19.99
N ALA A 216 -2.48 -5.97 -21.10
CA ALA A 216 -1.21 -6.67 -21.20
C ALA A 216 -0.12 -5.98 -20.35
N PRO A 217 0.84 -6.71 -19.77
CA PRO A 217 1.93 -6.11 -19.00
C PRO A 217 2.74 -5.05 -19.76
N SER A 218 2.82 -5.15 -21.09
CA SER A 218 3.51 -4.18 -21.95
C SER A 218 2.77 -2.85 -22.10
N GLU A 219 1.45 -2.82 -21.86
CA GLU A 219 0.67 -1.58 -21.93
C GLU A 219 0.90 -0.72 -20.68
N ILE A 220 1.08 -1.34 -19.52
CA ILE A 220 1.38 -0.64 -18.26
C ILE A 220 2.68 0.15 -18.31
N SER A 221 3.72 -0.38 -18.97
CA SER A 221 5.01 0.29 -18.99
C SER A 221 4.99 1.65 -19.68
N ASP A 222 3.94 1.92 -20.46
CA ASP A 222 3.75 3.17 -21.19
C ASP A 222 2.83 4.15 -20.44
N PHE A 223 2.17 3.72 -19.35
CA PHE A 223 1.25 4.56 -18.59
C PHE A 223 2.01 5.61 -17.76
N THR A 224 1.58 6.86 -17.88
CA THR A 224 1.88 7.91 -16.90
C THR A 224 1.15 7.62 -15.59
N PRO A 225 1.60 8.17 -14.43
CA PRO A 225 0.89 8.01 -13.15
C PRO A 225 -0.59 8.44 -13.23
N THR A 226 -0.87 9.45 -14.05
CA THR A 226 -2.23 9.93 -14.27
C THR A 226 -3.08 8.94 -15.08
N GLU A 227 -2.55 8.42 -16.21
CA GLU A 227 -3.25 7.41 -17.00
C GLU A 227 -3.53 6.14 -16.19
N LEU A 228 -2.59 5.77 -15.31
CA LEU A 228 -2.75 4.65 -14.41
C LEU A 228 -3.93 4.85 -13.43
N LEU A 229 -4.03 6.01 -12.78
CA LEU A 229 -5.16 6.30 -11.88
C LEU A 229 -6.50 6.35 -12.62
N VAL A 230 -6.52 6.92 -13.83
CA VAL A 230 -7.74 6.94 -14.67
C VAL A 230 -8.15 5.52 -15.07
N ALA A 231 -7.20 4.69 -15.51
CA ALA A 231 -7.48 3.31 -15.90
C ALA A 231 -7.98 2.47 -14.71
N LEU A 232 -7.41 2.66 -13.51
CA LEU A 232 -7.88 2.00 -12.30
C LEU A 232 -9.30 2.43 -11.93
N TYR A 233 -9.60 3.72 -12.00
CA TYR A 233 -10.96 4.23 -11.77
C TYR A 233 -11.96 3.68 -12.79
N GLN A 234 -11.61 3.71 -14.08
CA GLN A 234 -12.44 3.14 -15.17
C GLN A 234 -12.61 1.63 -15.05
N SER A 235 -11.69 0.95 -14.37
CA SER A 235 -11.80 -0.49 -14.13
C SER A 235 -12.93 -0.85 -13.14
N GLU A 236 -13.49 0.14 -12.42
CA GLU A 236 -14.48 0.02 -11.35
C GLU A 236 -13.95 -0.60 -10.04
N GLN A 237 -12.66 -0.92 -9.96
CA GLN A 237 -12.03 -1.54 -8.77
C GLN A 237 -11.32 -0.54 -7.85
N LEU A 238 -11.26 0.74 -8.23
CA LEU A 238 -10.83 1.85 -7.39
C LEU A 238 -11.90 2.94 -7.43
N THR A 239 -12.47 3.28 -6.27
CA THR A 239 -13.34 4.43 -6.12
C THR A 239 -12.60 5.55 -5.40
N LEU A 240 -12.62 6.73 -5.99
CA LEU A 240 -11.99 7.94 -5.45
C LEU A 240 -13.06 8.96 -5.04
N PRO A 241 -12.74 9.95 -4.20
CA PRO A 241 -13.61 11.09 -3.98
C PRO A 241 -14.00 11.76 -5.31
N ASP A 242 -15.05 12.59 -5.30
CA ASP A 242 -15.62 13.28 -6.49
C ASP A 242 -14.62 14.14 -7.31
N GLN A 243 -13.37 14.23 -6.85
CA GLN A 243 -12.19 14.89 -7.42
C GLN A 243 -11.61 14.19 -8.66
N ILE A 244 -12.12 13.02 -9.09
CA ILE A 244 -11.87 12.50 -10.45
C ILE A 244 -13.19 12.43 -11.20
N LYS A 245 -13.26 13.11 -12.35
CA LYS A 245 -14.42 13.01 -13.26
C LYS A 245 -13.96 12.61 -14.66
N VAL A 246 -14.42 11.44 -15.08
CA VAL A 246 -14.06 10.82 -16.35
C VAL A 246 -15.26 10.88 -17.29
N GLY A 247 -15.07 11.52 -18.45
CA GLY A 247 -15.96 11.47 -19.61
C GLY A 247 -16.06 10.07 -20.18
N THR A 248 -17.04 9.84 -21.03
CA THR A 248 -17.13 8.52 -21.67
C THR A 248 -16.03 8.42 -22.72
N ASP A 249 -15.44 7.25 -22.94
CA ASP A 249 -14.42 6.99 -23.98
C ASP A 249 -14.97 7.11 -25.43
N SER A 250 -16.09 7.80 -25.59
CA SER A 250 -16.90 7.85 -26.79
C SER A 250 -16.37 8.89 -27.79
N THR A 251 -16.93 8.92 -29.01
CA THR A 251 -16.67 9.99 -29.99
C THR A 251 -17.65 11.17 -29.86
N THR A 252 -18.43 11.20 -28.77
CA THR A 252 -19.53 12.15 -28.59
C THR A 252 -19.05 13.42 -27.88
N THR A 253 -19.86 14.48 -27.92
CA THR A 253 -19.54 15.75 -27.26
C THR A 253 -20.11 15.75 -25.87
N GLU A 254 -19.25 15.94 -24.87
CA GLU A 254 -19.62 15.86 -23.46
C GLU A 254 -19.38 17.20 -22.74
N THR A 255 -20.05 17.38 -21.60
CA THR A 255 -19.78 18.50 -20.69
C THR A 255 -19.52 17.94 -19.32
N ILE A 256 -18.27 18.02 -18.91
CA ILE A 256 -17.77 17.48 -17.64
C ILE A 256 -17.45 18.69 -16.78
N VAL A 257 -18.09 18.74 -15.61
CA VAL A 257 -17.93 19.84 -14.65
C VAL A 257 -17.35 19.23 -13.39
N GLY A 258 -16.15 19.68 -13.05
CA GLY A 258 -15.38 19.45 -11.84
C GLY A 258 -16.07 19.93 -10.57
N THR A 259 -15.41 19.73 -9.45
CA THR A 259 -15.82 20.23 -8.14
C THR A 259 -15.15 21.59 -7.88
N ASP A 260 -15.28 22.14 -6.67
CA ASP A 260 -14.49 23.32 -6.29
C ASP A 260 -13.07 22.92 -5.77
N ASP A 261 -12.76 21.61 -5.74
CA ASP A 261 -11.47 21.06 -5.32
C ASP A 261 -10.58 20.74 -6.54
N SER A 262 -9.32 20.31 -6.30
CA SER A 262 -8.45 19.83 -7.38
C SER A 262 -9.01 18.60 -8.07
N ASP A 263 -9.42 18.74 -9.34
CA ASP A 263 -9.99 17.64 -10.12
C ASP A 263 -9.00 17.00 -11.12
N ILE A 264 -9.17 15.71 -11.42
CA ILE A 264 -8.72 15.11 -12.68
C ILE A 264 -9.92 14.97 -13.61
N LEU A 265 -9.91 15.71 -14.72
CA LEU A 265 -10.98 15.75 -15.70
C LEU A 265 -10.53 15.11 -17.02
N PHE A 266 -11.03 13.93 -17.33
CA PHE A 266 -10.70 13.21 -18.55
C PHE A 266 -11.82 13.36 -19.58
N GLY A 267 -11.55 13.96 -20.73
CA GLY A 267 -12.58 14.22 -21.75
C GLY A 267 -12.91 13.04 -22.66
N GLY A 268 -12.06 12.01 -22.75
CA GLY A 268 -12.25 10.95 -23.73
C GLY A 268 -12.04 11.43 -25.18
N GLY A 269 -12.83 10.90 -26.10
CA GLY A 269 -12.88 11.32 -27.51
C GLY A 269 -14.05 12.27 -27.79
N GLY A 270 -14.08 12.89 -28.99
CA GLY A 270 -15.14 13.86 -29.34
C GLY A 270 -14.80 15.32 -29.02
N ASN A 271 -15.81 16.20 -28.96
CA ASN A 271 -15.60 17.64 -28.67
C ASN A 271 -16.14 17.97 -27.29
N ASP A 272 -15.28 17.96 -26.27
CA ASP A 272 -15.75 18.09 -24.88
C ASP A 272 -15.61 19.51 -24.33
N ILE A 273 -16.41 19.78 -23.31
CA ILE A 273 -16.29 20.97 -22.48
C ILE A 273 -15.94 20.51 -21.07
N LEU A 274 -14.70 20.73 -20.68
CA LEU A 274 -14.22 20.42 -19.33
C LEU A 274 -14.18 21.72 -18.52
N THR A 275 -14.94 21.76 -17.44
CA THR A 275 -14.90 22.84 -16.45
C THR A 275 -14.29 22.28 -15.18
N GLY A 276 -13.19 22.83 -14.68
CA GLY A 276 -12.55 22.44 -13.41
C GLY A 276 -13.39 22.90 -12.23
N GLY A 277 -12.90 23.89 -11.52
CA GLY A 277 -13.69 24.72 -10.62
C GLY A 277 -12.74 25.71 -9.97
N ASP A 278 -12.73 25.78 -8.64
CA ASP A 278 -11.56 26.24 -7.89
C ASP A 278 -10.55 25.05 -7.75
N GLY A 279 -9.40 25.21 -7.07
CA GLY A 279 -8.39 24.13 -6.96
C GLY A 279 -7.41 23.99 -8.14
N TYR A 280 -6.55 22.97 -8.10
CA TYR A 280 -5.60 22.60 -9.17
C TYR A 280 -6.14 21.47 -10.04
N ASP A 281 -6.80 21.84 -11.13
CA ASP A 281 -7.35 20.89 -12.08
C ASP A 281 -6.29 20.32 -13.05
N LEU A 282 -6.38 19.02 -13.34
CA LEU A 282 -5.66 18.33 -14.40
C LEU A 282 -6.64 17.87 -15.48
N PHE A 283 -6.52 18.43 -16.69
CA PHE A 283 -7.35 18.09 -17.84
C PHE A 283 -6.63 17.11 -18.77
N LEU A 284 -7.26 15.99 -19.12
CA LEU A 284 -6.70 14.90 -19.93
C LEU A 284 -7.55 14.60 -21.16
N PHE A 285 -6.89 14.17 -22.24
CA PHE A 285 -7.53 13.83 -23.51
C PHE A 285 -6.74 12.72 -24.24
N THR A 286 -7.43 11.86 -24.99
CA THR A 286 -6.78 10.90 -25.90
C THR A 286 -6.73 11.45 -27.33
N GLU A 287 -5.59 11.28 -28.03
CA GLU A 287 -5.44 11.78 -29.41
C GLU A 287 -6.25 10.97 -30.46
N ASP A 288 -6.67 9.74 -30.14
CA ASP A 288 -7.17 8.79 -31.16
C ASP A 288 -8.59 9.08 -31.69
N ALA A 289 -9.29 10.09 -31.14
CA ALA A 289 -10.59 10.55 -31.63
C ALA A 289 -10.80 12.07 -31.47
N ALA A 290 -9.76 12.88 -31.73
CA ALA A 290 -9.76 14.31 -31.45
C ALA A 290 -10.87 15.11 -32.17
N GLY A 291 -11.80 15.67 -31.39
CA GLY A 291 -12.58 16.86 -31.71
C GLY A 291 -11.95 18.15 -31.13
N GLN A 292 -12.63 19.29 -31.24
CA GLN A 292 -12.23 20.56 -30.61
C GLN A 292 -12.58 20.58 -29.12
N LEU A 293 -11.57 20.73 -28.27
CA LEU A 293 -11.73 20.85 -26.82
C LEU A 293 -11.89 22.32 -26.38
N ARG A 294 -12.80 22.56 -25.41
CA ARG A 294 -12.92 23.85 -24.72
C ARG A 294 -12.75 23.66 -23.20
N ILE A 295 -11.63 24.15 -22.68
CA ILE A 295 -11.34 24.17 -21.24
C ILE A 295 -11.84 25.47 -20.61
N GLN A 296 -12.53 25.35 -19.49
CA GLN A 296 -12.95 26.49 -18.67
C GLN A 296 -12.45 26.29 -17.24
N GLN A 297 -11.47 27.10 -16.83
CA GLN A 297 -11.04 27.16 -15.44
C GLN A 297 -11.57 28.45 -14.83
N SER A 298 -12.36 28.35 -13.75
CA SER A 298 -12.65 29.52 -12.92
C SER A 298 -11.43 29.81 -12.06
N ARG A 299 -11.02 31.08 -12.00
CA ARG A 299 -10.08 31.55 -10.98
C ARG A 299 -10.84 32.53 -10.11
N ARG A 300 -10.87 32.29 -8.80
CA ARG A 300 -11.06 33.36 -7.83
C ARG A 300 -9.75 33.70 -7.14
#